data_AF-A0A1Y0FXX1-F1
#
_entry.id   AF-A0A1Y0FXX1-F1
#
_cell.length_a   1.000
_cell.length_b   1.000
_cell.length_c   1.000
_cell.angle_alpha   90.00
_cell.angle_beta   90.00
_cell.angle_gamma   90.00
#
_symmetry.space_group_name_H-M   'P 1'
#
loop_
_entity.id
_entity.type
_entity.pdbx_description
1 polymer ?
#
loop_
_entity_poly.entity_id
_entity_poly.type
_entity_poly.pdbx_seq_one_letter_code
_entity_poly.pdbx_strand_id
1 'polypeptide(L)'
;MLSKPQEKGSAVARKRKSADELWRIVADGVLADMQIDRCKLPGIINQRKSMTIKTSIIAAVLLMAGCATLSKDECLNADWQIIGFEDASNGYAMDRIGQHRKACASVKVVPDMAAYEAGHRKGARQYCTRERGYSEGVDGKAYNGICPLDLVDTFMQAYRDGQERYQFEKHLDDLAATMVSIKHRIEEIDADIAYHEGEIISEQSGSESRAEHLNIIRELRYELSDLQMELVNLEEQHYRLDGDYLHLLNQHRRQGYQ
;
A
#
# COMPACT_ATOMS: atom_id res chain seq x y z
N MET A 1 13.71 -63.80 52.42
CA MET A 1 13.42 -64.51 51.16
C MET A 1 12.44 -63.63 50.40
N LEU A 2 12.92 -62.78 49.47
CA LEU A 2 12.97 -63.04 48.02
C LEU A 2 11.55 -63.28 47.48
N SER A 3 10.95 -62.45 46.61
CA SER A 3 11.50 -62.02 45.32
C SER A 3 10.77 -60.79 44.75
N LYS A 4 11.50 -59.91 44.04
CA LYS A 4 10.97 -58.89 43.11
C LYS A 4 10.48 -59.54 41.80
N PRO A 5 9.65 -58.84 41.02
CA PRO A 5 9.74 -58.86 39.56
C PRO A 5 10.37 -57.56 39.04
N GLN A 6 11.25 -57.68 38.05
CA GLN A 6 11.80 -56.57 37.27
C GLN A 6 10.89 -56.25 36.09
N GLU A 7 10.46 -55.00 35.96
CA GLU A 7 10.05 -54.44 34.67
C GLU A 7 11.22 -53.67 34.05
N LYS A 8 11.65 -54.14 32.87
CA LYS A 8 12.57 -53.43 31.98
C LYS A 8 11.72 -52.54 31.08
N GLY A 9 11.64 -51.24 31.39
CA GLY A 9 11.04 -50.22 30.53
C GLY A 9 12.15 -49.33 29.94
N SER A 10 12.37 -49.45 28.63
CA SER A 10 13.37 -48.70 27.87
C SER A 10 13.10 -47.19 27.93
N ALA A 11 14.07 -46.41 28.44
CA ALA A 11 14.00 -44.96 28.41
C ALA A 11 14.23 -44.46 26.97
N VAL A 12 13.16 -44.11 26.27
CA VAL A 12 13.25 -43.35 25.01
C VAL A 12 13.59 -41.91 25.38
N ALA A 13 14.85 -41.53 25.19
CA ALA A 13 15.31 -40.16 25.32
C ALA A 13 14.65 -39.30 24.22
N ARG A 14 13.60 -38.56 24.58
CA ARG A 14 13.00 -37.54 23.73
C ARG A 14 13.96 -36.36 23.67
N LYS A 15 14.81 -36.31 22.65
CA LYS A 15 15.67 -35.14 22.39
C LYS A 15 14.77 -33.90 22.24
N ARG A 16 14.95 -32.91 23.11
CA ARG A 16 14.45 -31.54 22.89
C ARG A 16 15.14 -31.02 21.63
N LYS A 17 14.36 -30.65 20.62
CA LYS A 17 14.85 -29.88 19.48
C LYS A 17 15.33 -28.51 19.98
N SER A 18 16.42 -28.00 19.41
CA SER A 18 16.91 -26.66 19.73
C SER A 18 15.94 -25.59 19.23
N ALA A 19 16.04 -24.37 19.77
CA ALA A 19 15.24 -23.24 19.31
C ALA A 19 15.42 -22.98 17.79
N ASP A 20 16.63 -23.17 17.26
CA ASP A 20 16.95 -23.02 15.83
C ASP A 20 16.23 -24.06 14.95
N GLU A 21 16.06 -25.28 15.45
CA GLU A 21 15.38 -26.36 14.72
C GLU A 21 13.85 -26.17 14.74
N LEU A 22 13.31 -25.53 15.79
CA LEU A 22 11.91 -25.13 15.86
C LEU A 22 11.62 -23.94 14.94
N TRP A 23 12.55 -22.99 14.83
CA TRP A 23 12.44 -21.85 13.92
C TRP A 23 12.34 -22.28 12.46
N ARG A 24 13.15 -23.25 12.02
CA ARG A 24 13.07 -23.79 10.65
C ARG A 24 11.74 -24.47 10.33
N ILE A 25 11.18 -25.22 11.29
CA ILE A 25 9.89 -25.91 11.11
C ILE A 25 8.73 -24.91 11.00
N VAL A 26 8.79 -23.81 11.75
CA VAL A 26 7.79 -22.73 11.67
C VAL A 26 7.95 -21.93 10.37
N ALA A 27 9.18 -21.61 9.96
CA ALA A 27 9.47 -20.92 8.70
C ALA A 27 9.07 -21.73 7.45
N ASP A 28 9.34 -23.05 7.45
CA ASP A 28 8.97 -23.94 6.34
C ASP A 28 7.45 -24.18 6.27
N GLY A 29 6.73 -24.06 7.39
CA GLY A 29 5.27 -24.21 7.45
C GLY A 29 4.49 -23.00 6.94
N VAL A 30 5.02 -21.78 7.12
CA VAL A 30 4.37 -20.53 6.68
C VAL A 30 4.54 -20.29 5.18
N LEU A 31 5.60 -20.83 4.56
CA LEU A 31 5.89 -20.63 3.14
C LEU A 31 5.18 -21.62 2.19
N ALA A 32 4.47 -22.62 2.71
CA ALA A 32 3.93 -23.71 1.90
C ALA A 32 2.56 -23.42 1.24
N ASP A 33 1.85 -22.34 1.60
CA ASP A 33 0.47 -22.09 1.10
C ASP A 33 0.23 -20.70 0.49
N MET A 34 1.28 -19.90 0.28
CA MET A 34 1.18 -18.64 -0.47
C MET A 34 1.55 -18.84 -1.94
N GLN A 35 0.61 -19.38 -2.72
CA GLN A 35 0.59 -19.13 -4.17
C GLN A 35 0.19 -17.65 -4.41
N ILE A 36 1.15 -16.75 -4.21
CA ILE A 36 1.03 -15.37 -4.68
C ILE A 36 1.70 -15.29 -6.05
N ASP A 37 0.90 -14.94 -7.04
CA ASP A 37 1.32 -14.69 -8.41
C ASP A 37 2.53 -13.76 -8.45
N ARG A 38 3.57 -14.21 -9.16
CA ARG A 38 4.77 -13.44 -9.45
C ARG A 38 4.41 -12.23 -10.31
N CYS A 39 4.07 -11.12 -9.67
CA CYS A 39 4.12 -9.82 -10.31
C CYS A 39 5.58 -9.49 -10.63
N LYS A 40 5.90 -9.63 -11.93
CA LYS A 40 6.99 -8.98 -12.67
C LYS A 40 7.64 -7.81 -11.90
N LEU A 41 8.83 -8.05 -11.35
CA LEU A 41 9.81 -7.00 -11.11
C LEU A 41 10.55 -6.75 -12.44
N PRO A 42 10.51 -5.54 -13.02
CA PRO A 42 11.43 -5.20 -14.09
C PRO A 42 12.84 -5.10 -13.52
N GLY A 43 13.77 -5.85 -14.12
CA GLY A 43 15.18 -5.87 -13.72
C GLY A 43 15.79 -4.49 -13.74
N ILE A 44 16.44 -4.13 -12.63
CA ILE A 44 17.27 -2.94 -12.50
C ILE A 44 18.50 -3.15 -13.40
N ILE A 45 18.47 -2.56 -14.59
CA ILE A 45 19.61 -2.51 -15.50
C ILE A 45 20.63 -1.51 -14.94
N ASN A 46 21.72 -2.02 -14.41
CA ASN A 46 22.92 -1.28 -14.05
C ASN A 46 23.56 -0.66 -15.30
N GLN A 47 23.48 0.67 -15.45
CA GLN A 47 24.20 1.41 -16.50
C GLN A 47 25.04 2.53 -15.89
N ARG A 48 26.24 2.17 -15.46
CA ARG A 48 27.39 3.09 -15.41
C ARG A 48 27.78 3.48 -16.84
N LYS A 49 27.18 4.53 -17.44
CA LYS A 49 27.74 5.20 -18.62
C LYS A 49 27.50 6.71 -18.60
N SER A 50 28.58 7.43 -18.27
CA SER A 50 29.01 8.74 -18.78
C SER A 50 27.92 9.70 -19.28
N MET A 51 27.45 10.53 -18.36
CA MET A 51 27.20 11.97 -18.50
C MET A 51 27.37 12.56 -19.92
N THR A 52 26.26 12.70 -20.64
CA THR A 52 26.11 13.72 -21.69
C THR A 52 24.85 14.53 -21.37
N ILE A 53 25.04 15.68 -20.73
CA ILE A 53 24.02 16.52 -20.08
C ILE A 53 23.04 17.21 -21.08
N LYS A 54 23.21 17.04 -22.40
CA LYS A 54 22.48 17.82 -23.41
C LYS A 54 21.12 17.25 -23.87
N THR A 55 20.80 16.01 -23.54
CA THR A 55 19.53 15.34 -23.97
C THR A 55 18.46 15.26 -22.88
N SER A 56 18.75 15.71 -21.65
CA SER A 56 17.79 15.66 -20.53
C SER A 56 16.84 16.87 -20.47
N ILE A 57 17.11 17.93 -21.23
CA ILE A 57 16.31 19.18 -21.20
C ILE A 57 15.01 19.04 -22.02
N ILE A 58 15.01 18.21 -23.08
CA ILE A 58 13.84 18.08 -23.97
C ILE A 58 12.71 17.27 -23.29
N ALA A 59 13.04 16.30 -22.43
CA ALA A 59 12.04 15.53 -21.66
C ALA A 59 11.38 16.35 -20.53
N ALA A 60 12.10 17.34 -19.97
CA ALA A 60 11.58 18.19 -18.91
C ALA A 60 10.58 19.27 -19.41
N VAL A 61 10.66 19.67 -20.69
CA VAL A 61 9.78 20.71 -21.25
C VAL A 61 8.38 20.19 -21.60
N LEU A 62 8.21 18.88 -21.84
CA LEU A 62 6.90 18.26 -22.10
C LEU A 62 6.02 18.09 -20.85
N LEU A 63 6.60 18.14 -19.64
CA LEU A 63 5.87 18.04 -18.38
C LEU A 63 5.25 19.37 -17.92
N MET A 64 5.49 20.48 -18.64
CA MET A 64 4.91 21.80 -18.38
C MET A 64 3.80 22.19 -19.36
N ALA A 65 3.19 21.22 -20.05
CA ALA A 65 1.82 21.41 -20.51
C ALA A 65 0.94 21.41 -19.25
N GLY A 66 0.75 22.59 -18.65
CA GLY A 66 -0.13 22.77 -17.50
C GLY A 66 -1.49 22.14 -17.79
N CYS A 67 -2.14 21.65 -16.73
CA CYS A 67 -3.43 20.95 -16.76
C CYS A 67 -4.54 21.84 -17.36
N ALA A 68 -4.50 22.05 -18.67
CA ALA A 68 -5.47 22.79 -19.44
C ALA A 68 -6.66 21.86 -19.61
N THR A 69 -7.80 22.29 -19.10
CA THR A 69 -9.02 21.47 -19.14
C THR A 69 -9.66 21.43 -20.52
N LEU A 70 -9.31 22.36 -21.42
CA LEU A 70 -9.70 22.42 -22.83
C LEU A 70 -8.55 22.99 -23.67
N SER A 71 -8.43 22.50 -24.90
CA SER A 71 -7.60 23.06 -25.96
C SER A 71 -8.27 24.27 -26.62
N LYS A 72 -7.50 25.02 -27.43
CA LYS A 72 -8.01 26.18 -28.17
C LYS A 72 -9.16 25.81 -29.11
N ASP A 73 -9.04 24.69 -29.81
CA ASP A 73 -10.06 24.23 -30.76
C ASP A 73 -11.32 23.74 -30.04
N GLU A 74 -11.18 23.07 -28.90
CA GLU A 74 -12.32 22.69 -28.06
C GLU A 74 -13.05 23.92 -27.51
N CYS A 75 -12.32 24.97 -27.11
CA CYS A 75 -12.94 26.24 -26.70
C CYS A 75 -13.77 26.88 -27.81
N LEU A 76 -13.29 26.89 -29.05
CA LEU A 76 -13.98 27.52 -30.18
C LEU A 76 -15.24 26.78 -30.61
N ASN A 77 -15.32 25.47 -30.32
CA ASN A 77 -16.44 24.60 -30.69
C ASN A 77 -17.21 24.08 -29.46
N ALA A 78 -17.02 24.71 -28.30
CA ALA A 78 -17.52 24.22 -27.02
C ALA A 78 -19.06 24.24 -26.96
N ASP A 79 -19.65 23.08 -26.65
CA ASP A 79 -21.00 22.99 -26.11
C ASP A 79 -20.90 22.95 -24.58
N TRP A 80 -21.16 24.09 -23.94
CA TRP A 80 -21.02 24.23 -22.50
C TRP A 80 -21.97 23.33 -21.71
N GLN A 81 -23.14 22.97 -22.26
CA GLN A 81 -24.04 22.04 -21.62
C GLN A 81 -23.47 20.61 -21.64
N ILE A 82 -22.86 20.19 -22.74
CA ILE A 82 -22.20 18.88 -22.83
C ILE A 82 -20.99 18.86 -21.89
N ILE A 83 -20.15 19.89 -21.89
CA ILE A 83 -18.98 19.97 -21.01
C ILE A 83 -19.40 19.89 -19.53
N GLY A 84 -20.41 20.65 -19.11
CA GLY A 84 -20.91 20.59 -17.74
C GLY A 84 -21.44 19.20 -17.37
N PHE A 85 -22.15 18.55 -18.29
CA PHE A 85 -22.63 17.18 -18.11
C PHE A 85 -21.47 16.20 -17.92
N GLU A 86 -20.48 16.25 -18.79
CA GLU A 86 -19.30 15.38 -18.72
C GLU A 86 -18.52 15.61 -17.42
N ASP A 87 -18.29 16.86 -17.03
CA ASP A 87 -17.60 17.20 -15.79
C ASP A 87 -18.31 16.59 -14.58
N ALA A 88 -19.62 16.80 -14.44
CA ALA A 88 -20.36 16.24 -13.32
C ALA A 88 -20.44 14.72 -13.37
N SER A 89 -20.60 14.12 -14.55
CA SER A 89 -20.62 12.66 -14.73
C SER A 89 -19.31 11.99 -14.33
N ASN A 90 -18.20 12.74 -14.37
CA ASN A 90 -16.89 12.34 -13.92
C ASN A 90 -16.58 12.76 -12.46
N GLY A 91 -17.54 13.33 -11.75
CA GLY A 91 -17.40 13.69 -10.33
C GLY A 91 -16.81 15.07 -10.07
N TYR A 92 -16.60 15.90 -11.08
CA TYR A 92 -16.03 17.23 -10.89
C TYR A 92 -17.04 18.24 -10.35
N ALA A 93 -16.58 19.12 -9.45
CA ALA A 93 -17.38 20.19 -8.88
C ALA A 93 -17.71 21.31 -9.88
N MET A 94 -18.76 22.07 -9.57
CA MET A 94 -19.23 23.19 -10.41
C MET A 94 -18.16 24.26 -10.65
N ASP A 95 -17.23 24.45 -9.71
CA ASP A 95 -16.16 25.44 -9.78
C ASP A 95 -15.11 25.13 -10.87
N ARG A 96 -15.10 23.90 -11.42
CA ARG A 96 -14.24 23.51 -12.54
C ARG A 96 -14.43 24.40 -13.78
N ILE A 97 -15.61 24.98 -13.99
CA ILE A 97 -15.84 26.00 -15.03
C ILE A 97 -14.85 27.18 -14.96
N GLY A 98 -14.33 27.51 -13.77
CA GLY A 98 -13.28 28.50 -13.60
C GLY A 98 -11.98 28.11 -14.31
N GLN A 99 -11.65 26.82 -14.35
CA GLN A 99 -10.50 26.27 -15.06
C GLN A 99 -10.72 26.34 -16.58
N HIS A 100 -11.92 25.96 -17.04
CA HIS A 100 -12.31 26.08 -18.45
C HIS A 100 -12.25 27.53 -18.95
N ARG A 101 -12.77 28.48 -18.15
CA ARG A 101 -12.66 29.92 -18.44
C ARG A 101 -11.21 30.36 -18.61
N LYS A 102 -10.31 29.89 -17.74
CA LYS A 102 -8.88 30.22 -17.82
C LYS A 102 -8.23 29.64 -19.08
N ALA A 103 -8.58 28.42 -19.46
CA ALA A 103 -8.07 27.77 -20.67
C ALA A 103 -8.52 28.50 -21.95
N CYS A 104 -9.79 28.91 -22.00
CA CYS A 104 -10.39 29.55 -23.17
C CYS A 104 -10.13 31.06 -23.30
N ALA A 105 -9.59 31.71 -22.26
CA ALA A 105 -9.34 33.16 -22.26
C ALA A 105 -8.42 33.62 -23.40
N SER A 106 -7.42 32.82 -23.78
CA SER A 106 -6.47 33.16 -24.85
C SER A 106 -7.12 33.28 -26.24
N VAL A 107 -8.24 32.57 -26.46
CA VAL A 107 -9.06 32.62 -27.67
C VAL A 107 -10.35 33.44 -27.48
N LYS A 108 -10.45 34.18 -26.36
CA LYS A 108 -11.56 35.10 -26.04
C LYS A 108 -12.94 34.42 -25.99
N VAL A 109 -13.00 33.11 -25.73
CA VAL A 109 -14.26 32.41 -25.48
C VAL A 109 -14.59 32.52 -23.99
N VAL A 110 -15.82 32.94 -23.69
CA VAL A 110 -16.37 33.02 -22.33
C VAL A 110 -17.38 31.88 -22.15
N PRO A 111 -17.26 31.07 -21.09
CA PRO A 111 -18.22 30.01 -20.82
C PRO A 111 -19.66 30.49 -20.65
N ASP A 112 -20.60 29.78 -21.25
CA ASP A 112 -22.02 29.94 -20.91
C ASP A 112 -22.30 29.21 -19.59
N MET A 113 -22.36 29.99 -18.50
CA MET A 113 -22.57 29.47 -17.16
C MET A 113 -23.92 28.75 -17.01
N ALA A 114 -24.98 29.25 -17.65
CA ALA A 114 -26.32 28.69 -17.51
C ALA A 114 -26.43 27.35 -18.24
N ALA A 115 -25.86 27.26 -19.45
CA ALA A 115 -25.77 26.02 -20.20
C ALA A 115 -24.94 24.98 -19.42
N TYR A 116 -23.78 25.38 -18.92
CA TYR A 116 -22.92 24.50 -18.13
C TYR A 116 -23.58 24.00 -16.86
N GLU A 117 -24.21 24.87 -16.07
CA GLU A 117 -24.94 24.48 -14.86
C GLU A 117 -26.09 23.50 -15.17
N ALA A 118 -26.83 23.74 -16.25
CA ALA A 118 -27.89 22.85 -16.69
C ALA A 118 -27.35 21.46 -17.08
N GLY A 119 -26.21 21.41 -17.75
CA GLY A 119 -25.47 20.19 -18.05
C GLY A 119 -24.98 19.47 -16.80
N HIS A 120 -24.30 20.22 -15.92
CA HIS A 120 -23.71 19.72 -14.68
C HIS A 120 -24.74 19.07 -13.77
N ARG A 121 -25.88 19.73 -13.55
CA ARG A 121 -26.97 19.14 -12.76
C ARG A 121 -27.50 17.82 -13.34
N LYS A 122 -27.48 17.65 -14.67
CA LYS A 122 -27.87 16.39 -15.32
C LYS A 122 -26.78 15.32 -15.15
N GLY A 123 -25.52 15.68 -15.36
CA GLY A 123 -24.39 14.75 -15.20
C GLY A 123 -24.21 14.31 -13.75
N ALA A 124 -24.47 15.18 -12.78
CA ALA A 124 -24.42 14.86 -11.35
C ALA A 124 -25.41 13.74 -11.00
N ARG A 125 -26.61 13.74 -11.61
CA ARG A 125 -27.56 12.64 -11.42
C ARG A 125 -27.06 11.30 -11.96
N GLN A 126 -26.28 11.30 -13.04
CA GLN A 126 -25.65 10.08 -13.57
C GLN A 126 -24.50 9.61 -12.67
N TYR A 127 -23.74 10.53 -12.10
CA TYR A 127 -22.67 10.21 -11.15
C TYR A 127 -23.22 9.66 -9.83
N CYS A 128 -24.28 10.25 -9.30
CA CYS A 128 -24.82 9.99 -7.97
C CYS A 128 -25.69 8.73 -7.90
N THR A 129 -25.06 7.60 -8.17
CA THR A 129 -25.64 6.26 -8.03
C THR A 129 -25.05 5.57 -6.81
N ARG A 130 -25.77 4.57 -6.30
CA ARG A 130 -25.30 3.76 -5.17
C ARG A 130 -23.99 3.05 -5.49
N GLU A 131 -23.92 2.44 -6.67
CA GLU A 131 -22.79 1.67 -7.17
C GLU A 131 -21.56 2.57 -7.34
N ARG A 132 -21.74 3.78 -7.88
CA ARG A 132 -20.66 4.75 -7.99
C ARG A 132 -20.20 5.23 -6.62
N GLY A 133 -21.12 5.50 -5.69
CA GLY A 133 -20.77 5.85 -4.31
C GLY A 133 -19.84 4.81 -3.69
N TYR A 134 -20.21 3.54 -3.72
CA TYR A 134 -19.39 2.44 -3.23
C TYR A 134 -18.01 2.38 -3.90
N SER A 135 -17.97 2.39 -5.23
CA SER A 135 -16.71 2.34 -5.99
C SER A 135 -15.78 3.52 -5.67
N GLU A 136 -16.31 4.73 -5.57
CA GLU A 136 -15.52 5.92 -5.23
C GLU A 136 -14.97 5.84 -3.80
N GLY A 137 -15.74 5.26 -2.87
CA GLY A 137 -15.29 4.99 -1.51
C GLY A 137 -14.18 3.94 -1.44
N VAL A 138 -14.31 2.83 -2.18
CA VAL A 138 -13.29 1.77 -2.28
C VAL A 138 -12.00 2.31 -2.90
N ASP A 139 -12.11 3.18 -3.90
CA ASP A 139 -10.96 3.84 -4.53
C ASP A 139 -10.29 4.90 -3.61
N GLY A 140 -10.86 5.18 -2.44
CA GLY A 140 -10.35 6.20 -1.52
C GLY A 140 -10.47 7.63 -2.06
N LYS A 141 -11.33 7.86 -3.06
CA LYS A 141 -11.48 9.18 -3.71
C LYS A 141 -12.24 10.15 -2.83
N ALA A 142 -11.89 11.43 -2.91
CA ALA A 142 -12.61 12.49 -2.22
C ALA A 142 -13.92 12.82 -2.97
N TYR A 143 -15.00 12.99 -2.21
CA TYR A 143 -16.29 13.40 -2.76
C TYR A 143 -16.45 14.94 -2.83
N ASN A 144 -16.83 15.43 -4.00
CA ASN A 144 -16.93 16.85 -4.31
C ASN A 144 -18.30 17.50 -4.02
N GLY A 145 -19.22 16.81 -3.35
CA GLY A 145 -20.49 17.42 -2.92
C GLY A 145 -21.50 17.70 -4.04
N ILE A 146 -21.43 17.00 -5.17
CA ILE A 146 -22.23 17.32 -6.37
C ILE A 146 -23.63 16.69 -6.40
N CYS A 147 -23.93 15.74 -5.52
CA CYS A 147 -25.20 15.02 -5.56
C CYS A 147 -26.38 15.88 -5.15
N PRO A 148 -27.50 15.79 -5.89
CA PRO A 148 -28.73 16.46 -5.50
C PRO A 148 -29.32 15.81 -4.25
N LEU A 149 -30.15 16.57 -3.54
CA LEU A 149 -30.73 16.17 -2.24
C LEU A 149 -31.49 14.84 -2.28
N ASP A 150 -32.10 14.49 -3.41
CA ASP A 150 -32.85 13.25 -3.57
C ASP A 150 -31.97 12.00 -3.76
N LEU A 151 -30.67 12.18 -4.08
CA LEU A 151 -29.73 11.07 -4.33
C LEU A 151 -28.59 11.00 -3.31
N VAL A 152 -28.31 12.10 -2.60
CA VAL A 152 -27.14 12.25 -1.73
C VAL A 152 -27.10 11.19 -0.62
N ASP A 153 -28.22 10.84 0.00
CA ASP A 153 -28.22 9.89 1.11
C ASP A 153 -27.82 8.48 0.67
N THR A 154 -28.38 8.02 -0.46
CA THR A 154 -28.06 6.68 -1.00
C THR A 154 -26.61 6.62 -1.48
N PHE A 155 -26.12 7.69 -2.15
CA PHE A 155 -24.73 7.79 -2.56
C PHE A 155 -23.79 7.78 -1.35
N MET A 156 -24.06 8.62 -0.34
CA MET A 156 -23.19 8.81 0.83
C MET A 156 -23.19 7.62 1.78
N GLN A 157 -24.26 6.83 1.82
CA GLN A 157 -24.24 5.56 2.53
C GLN A 157 -23.27 4.59 1.86
N ALA A 158 -23.45 4.36 0.55
CA ALA A 158 -22.58 3.45 -0.20
C ALA A 158 -21.12 3.90 -0.24
N TYR A 159 -20.90 5.21 -0.37
CA TYR A 159 -19.56 5.80 -0.30
C TYR A 159 -18.88 5.54 1.05
N ARG A 160 -19.61 5.66 2.17
CA ARG A 160 -19.06 5.34 3.50
C ARG A 160 -18.76 3.85 3.67
N ASP A 161 -19.64 2.98 3.17
CA ASP A 161 -19.39 1.53 3.15
C ASP A 161 -18.10 1.21 2.32
N GLY A 162 -17.93 1.86 1.16
CA GLY A 162 -16.72 1.73 0.35
C GLY A 162 -15.47 2.27 1.07
N GLN A 163 -15.57 3.41 1.74
CA GLN A 163 -14.47 4.00 2.51
C GLN A 163 -14.04 3.11 3.68
N GLU A 164 -14.97 2.41 4.34
CA GLU A 164 -14.65 1.44 5.38
C GLU A 164 -13.75 0.35 4.80
N ARG A 165 -14.10 -0.21 3.64
CA ARG A 165 -13.26 -1.19 2.93
C ARG A 165 -11.87 -0.62 2.59
N TYR A 166 -11.80 0.59 2.04
CA TYR A 166 -10.53 1.24 1.73
C TYR A 166 -9.63 1.37 2.96
N GLN A 167 -10.19 1.69 4.13
CA GLN A 167 -9.42 1.82 5.37
C GLN A 167 -8.82 0.49 5.82
N PHE A 168 -9.58 -0.62 5.72
CA PHE A 168 -9.05 -1.95 6.00
C PHE A 168 -7.92 -2.34 5.06
N GLU A 169 -8.13 -2.18 3.74
CA GLU A 169 -7.10 -2.46 2.72
C GLU A 169 -5.83 -1.63 3.00
N LYS A 170 -6.00 -0.34 3.29
CA LYS A 170 -4.88 0.55 3.60
C LYS A 170 -4.11 0.14 4.85
N HIS A 171 -4.80 -0.25 5.92
CA HIS A 171 -4.17 -0.71 7.16
C HIS A 171 -3.43 -2.04 6.97
N LEU A 172 -3.98 -2.97 6.20
CA LEU A 172 -3.30 -4.23 5.86
C LEU A 172 -2.00 -3.96 5.08
N ASP A 173 -2.06 -3.09 4.07
CA ASP A 173 -0.89 -2.68 3.29
C ASP A 173 0.19 -2.02 4.16
N ASP A 174 -0.21 -1.13 5.09
CA ASP A 174 0.72 -0.43 5.98
C ASP A 174 1.39 -1.40 6.97
N LEU A 175 0.65 -2.37 7.52
CA LEU A 175 1.21 -3.43 8.36
C LEU A 175 2.19 -4.31 7.58
N ALA A 176 1.81 -4.74 6.38
CA ALA A 176 2.65 -5.58 5.53
C ALA A 176 3.95 -4.84 5.13
N ALA A 177 3.87 -3.57 4.77
CA ALA A 177 5.04 -2.75 4.45
C ALA A 177 5.99 -2.60 5.66
N THR A 178 5.43 -2.42 6.86
CA THR A 178 6.20 -2.35 8.11
C THR A 178 6.91 -3.67 8.39
N MET A 179 6.21 -4.80 8.25
CA MET A 179 6.79 -6.14 8.42
C MET A 179 7.94 -6.39 7.44
N VAL A 180 7.81 -5.97 6.18
CA VAL A 180 8.89 -6.07 5.18
C VAL A 180 10.10 -5.23 5.59
N SER A 181 9.89 -4.00 6.07
CA SER A 181 10.98 -3.14 6.55
C SER A 181 11.71 -3.76 7.75
N ILE A 182 10.98 -4.33 8.71
CA ILE A 182 11.57 -4.97 9.89
C ILE A 182 12.34 -6.23 9.49
N LYS A 183 11.78 -7.07 8.61
CA LYS A 183 12.46 -8.26 8.10
C LYS A 183 13.78 -7.90 7.42
N HIS A 184 13.79 -6.84 6.61
CA HIS A 184 15.02 -6.36 5.98
C HIS A 184 16.05 -5.90 7.01
N ARG A 185 15.64 -5.14 8.04
CA ARG A 185 16.55 -4.70 9.10
C ARG A 185 17.12 -5.88 9.90
N ILE A 186 16.31 -6.90 10.16
CA ILE A 186 16.78 -8.15 10.80
C ILE A 186 17.89 -8.80 9.96
N GLU A 187 17.68 -8.92 8.65
CA GLU A 187 18.69 -9.48 7.73
C GLU A 187 19.99 -8.65 7.69
N GLU A 188 19.89 -7.32 7.72
CA GLU A 188 21.05 -6.42 7.81
C GLU A 188 21.82 -6.65 9.12
N ILE A 189 21.13 -6.70 10.25
CA ILE A 189 21.73 -6.91 11.57
C ILE A 189 22.41 -8.28 11.65
N ASP A 190 21.78 -9.33 11.13
CA ASP A 190 22.37 -10.68 11.10
C ASP A 190 23.67 -10.71 10.26
N ALA A 191 23.70 -9.98 9.13
CA ALA A 191 24.91 -9.84 8.32
C ALA A 191 26.02 -9.06 9.04
N ASP A 192 25.67 -7.98 9.74
CA ASP A 192 26.63 -7.17 10.51
C ASP A 192 27.20 -7.94 11.70
N ILE A 193 26.37 -8.75 12.40
CA ILE A 193 26.83 -9.66 13.45
C ILE A 193 27.85 -10.64 12.86
N ALA A 194 27.53 -11.29 11.73
CA ALA A 194 28.44 -12.25 11.10
C ALA A 194 29.76 -11.60 10.65
N TYR A 195 29.72 -10.37 10.14
CA TYR A 195 30.91 -9.59 9.81
C TYR A 195 31.80 -9.37 11.05
N HIS A 196 31.22 -8.86 12.14
CA HIS A 196 31.96 -8.59 13.37
C HIS A 196 32.48 -9.86 14.06
N GLU A 197 31.74 -10.98 13.98
CA GLU A 197 32.21 -12.28 14.44
C GLU A 197 33.45 -12.73 13.64
N GLY A 198 33.48 -12.49 12.33
CA GLY A 198 34.64 -12.73 11.47
C GLY A 198 35.87 -11.91 11.88
N GLU A 199 35.70 -10.62 12.18
CA GLU A 199 36.80 -9.73 12.60
C GLU A 199 37.43 -10.19 13.93
N ILE A 200 36.62 -10.69 14.87
CA ILE A 200 37.11 -11.22 16.16
C ILE A 200 37.98 -12.46 15.97
N ILE A 201 37.59 -13.34 15.04
CA ILE A 201 38.29 -14.61 14.75
C ILE A 201 39.60 -14.36 14.00
N SER A 202 39.71 -13.26 13.25
CA SER A 202 40.91 -12.94 12.47
C SER A 202 42.18 -12.93 13.35
N GLU A 203 43.26 -13.51 12.81
CA GLU A 203 44.56 -13.57 13.51
C GLU A 203 45.19 -12.19 13.72
N GLN A 204 44.75 -11.19 12.96
CA GLN A 204 45.31 -9.83 12.95
C GLN A 204 44.66 -8.91 13.99
N SER A 205 43.54 -9.29 14.61
CA SER A 205 42.86 -8.43 15.59
C SER A 205 43.61 -8.38 16.93
N GLY A 206 43.74 -7.18 17.50
CA GLY A 206 44.24 -6.96 18.87
C GLY A 206 43.16 -7.19 19.92
N SER A 207 43.54 -7.32 21.21
CA SER A 207 42.57 -7.52 22.30
C SER A 207 41.55 -6.37 22.44
N GLU A 208 41.98 -5.14 22.18
CA GLU A 208 41.14 -3.94 22.24
C GLU A 208 40.10 -3.91 21.10
N SER A 209 40.52 -4.14 19.86
CA SER A 209 39.63 -4.26 18.69
C SER A 209 38.62 -5.42 18.86
N ARG A 210 39.04 -6.57 19.41
CA ARG A 210 38.10 -7.66 19.73
C ARG A 210 37.04 -7.23 20.75
N ALA A 211 37.41 -6.46 21.77
CA ALA A 211 36.47 -5.96 22.77
C ALA A 211 35.46 -4.98 22.17
N GLU A 212 35.88 -4.13 21.23
CA GLU A 212 35.00 -3.23 20.48
C GLU A 212 33.97 -3.99 19.64
N HIS A 213 34.41 -4.95 18.83
CA HIS A 213 33.50 -5.79 18.04
C HIS A 213 32.50 -6.57 18.91
N LEU A 214 32.93 -7.07 20.07
CA LEU A 214 32.03 -7.73 21.03
C LEU A 214 30.95 -6.80 21.59
N ASN A 215 31.27 -5.50 21.76
CA ASN A 215 30.27 -4.52 22.19
C ASN A 215 29.26 -4.25 21.09
N ILE A 216 29.71 -4.06 19.85
CA ILE A 216 28.84 -3.85 18.69
C ILE A 216 27.90 -5.04 18.51
N ILE A 217 28.42 -6.28 18.53
CA ILE A 217 27.59 -7.49 18.45
C ILE A 217 26.54 -7.53 19.55
N ARG A 218 26.87 -7.09 20.77
CA ARG A 218 25.91 -7.07 21.88
C ARG A 218 24.76 -6.10 21.61
N GLU A 219 25.07 -4.91 21.12
CA GLU A 219 24.07 -3.89 20.76
C GLU A 219 23.18 -4.37 19.62
N LEU A 220 23.78 -4.90 18.55
CA LEU A 220 23.08 -5.50 17.42
C LEU A 220 22.15 -6.63 17.85
N ARG A 221 22.59 -7.52 18.75
CA ARG A 221 21.76 -8.61 19.27
C ARG A 221 20.58 -8.12 20.11
N TYR A 222 20.71 -6.98 20.80
CA TYR A 222 19.58 -6.38 21.50
C TYR A 222 18.55 -5.83 20.52
N GLU A 223 18.99 -5.08 19.50
CA GLU A 223 18.10 -4.57 18.45
C GLU A 223 17.40 -5.72 17.70
N LEU A 224 18.16 -6.76 17.34
CA LEU A 224 17.63 -7.98 16.71
C LEU A 224 16.49 -8.59 17.55
N SER A 225 16.70 -8.74 18.85
CA SER A 225 15.69 -9.32 19.75
C SER A 225 14.44 -8.46 19.85
N ASP A 226 14.58 -7.12 19.82
CA ASP A 226 13.45 -6.19 19.88
C ASP A 226 12.62 -6.24 18.60
N LEU A 227 13.29 -6.16 17.44
CA LEU A 227 12.66 -6.23 16.12
C LEU A 227 11.97 -7.58 15.87
N GLN A 228 12.54 -8.69 16.35
CA GLN A 228 11.90 -10.00 16.26
C GLN A 228 10.60 -10.05 17.07
N MET A 229 10.57 -9.44 18.26
CA MET A 229 9.36 -9.36 19.08
C MET A 229 8.30 -8.46 18.43
N GLU A 230 8.72 -7.32 17.87
CA GLU A 230 7.84 -6.42 17.13
C GLU A 230 7.23 -7.12 15.92
N LEU A 231 8.02 -7.86 15.15
CA LEU A 231 7.56 -8.58 13.98
C LEU A 231 6.45 -9.59 14.32
N VAL A 232 6.63 -10.38 15.38
CA VAL A 232 5.63 -11.35 15.84
C VAL A 232 4.31 -10.65 16.20
N ASN A 233 4.40 -9.50 16.88
CA ASN A 233 3.22 -8.72 17.25
C ASN A 233 2.51 -8.12 16.02
N LEU A 234 3.25 -7.65 15.01
CA LEU A 234 2.68 -7.16 13.76
C LEU A 234 2.03 -8.28 12.95
N GLU A 235 2.64 -9.47 12.91
CA GLU A 235 2.07 -10.66 12.25
C GLU A 235 0.72 -11.05 12.89
N GLU A 236 0.63 -11.01 14.22
CA GLU A 236 -0.62 -11.26 14.92
C GLU A 236 -1.68 -10.18 14.62
N GLN A 237 -1.30 -8.90 14.62
CA GLN A 237 -2.21 -7.80 14.26
C GLN A 237 -2.73 -7.93 12.84
N HIS A 238 -1.84 -8.23 11.89
CA HIS A 238 -2.21 -8.44 10.49
C HIS A 238 -3.22 -9.59 10.35
N TYR A 239 -2.96 -10.73 11.00
CA TYR A 239 -3.88 -11.86 10.97
C TYR A 239 -5.27 -11.53 11.52
N ARG A 240 -5.34 -10.81 12.65
CA ARG A 240 -6.63 -10.38 13.23
C ARG A 240 -7.37 -9.44 12.29
N LEU A 241 -6.68 -8.45 11.74
CA LEU A 241 -7.27 -7.46 10.83
C LEU A 241 -7.77 -8.10 9.53
N ASP A 242 -7.06 -9.09 9.00
CA ASP A 242 -7.49 -9.85 7.82
C ASP A 242 -8.82 -10.59 8.07
N GLY A 243 -8.96 -11.21 9.26
CA GLY A 243 -10.22 -11.83 9.68
C GLY A 243 -11.39 -10.85 9.75
N ASP A 244 -11.16 -9.67 10.34
CA ASP A 244 -12.16 -8.60 10.42
C ASP A 244 -12.50 -8.06 9.02
N TYR A 245 -11.52 -7.94 8.13
CA TYR A 245 -11.71 -7.54 6.75
C TYR A 245 -12.60 -8.52 5.98
N LEU A 246 -12.38 -9.83 6.14
CA LEU A 246 -13.24 -10.86 5.55
C LEU A 246 -14.68 -10.77 6.08
N HIS A 247 -14.89 -10.42 7.34
CA HIS A 247 -16.23 -10.20 7.89
C HIS A 247 -16.91 -9.02 7.19
N LEU A 248 -16.19 -7.90 7.04
CA LEU A 248 -16.67 -6.70 6.34
C LEU A 248 -17.06 -7.00 4.89
N LEU A 249 -16.20 -7.72 4.14
CA LEU A 249 -16.50 -8.09 2.75
C LEU A 249 -17.78 -8.93 2.63
N ASN A 250 -17.99 -9.86 3.56
CA ASN A 250 -19.22 -10.66 3.58
C ASN A 250 -20.46 -9.80 3.94
N GLN A 251 -20.31 -8.82 4.83
CA GLN A 251 -21.37 -7.84 5.11
C GLN A 251 -21.72 -7.01 3.87
N HIS A 252 -20.73 -6.45 3.18
CA HIS A 252 -20.94 -5.67 1.96
C HIS A 252 -21.61 -6.49 0.86
N ARG A 253 -21.21 -7.76 0.69
CA ARG A 253 -21.86 -8.67 -0.26
C ARG A 253 -23.33 -8.90 0.07
N ARG A 254 -23.70 -9.06 1.36
CA ARG A 254 -25.10 -9.17 1.79
C ARG A 254 -25.91 -7.90 1.53
N GLN A 255 -25.25 -6.74 1.53
CA GLN A 255 -25.87 -5.46 1.17
C GLN A 255 -25.98 -5.26 -0.35
N GLY A 256 -25.44 -6.19 -1.16
CA GLY A 256 -25.54 -6.18 -2.63
C GLY A 256 -24.41 -5.43 -3.34
N TYR A 257 -23.32 -5.08 -2.64
CA TYR A 257 -22.11 -4.60 -3.29
C TYR A 257 -21.37 -5.76 -3.97
N GLN A 258 -20.72 -5.47 -5.09
CA GLN A 258 -19.88 -6.41 -5.85
C GLN A 258 -18.40 -6.19 -5.52
#